data_AF-A0A937YZM4-F1
#
_entry.id   AF-A0A937YZM4-F1
#
_cell.length_a   1.000
_cell.length_b   1.000
_cell.length_c   1.000
_cell.angle_alpha   90.00
_cell.angle_beta   90.00
_cell.angle_gamma   90.00
#
_symmetry.space_group_name_H-M   'P 1'
#
loop_
_entity.id
_entity.type
_entity.pdbx_description
1 polymer ?
#
loop_
_entity_poly.entity_id
_entity_poly.type
_entity_poly.pdbx_seq_one_letter_code
_entity_poly.pdbx_strand_id
1 'polypeptide(L)' 'MAYLIAPRPFMVERGHHDGVGIDEWVAFEYAKVRRLYAALGIADQTEIEFLDGGHMIFGRGTFDFLHRHLDWPQH' A
#
# COMPACT_ATOMS: atom_id res chain seq x y z
N MET A 1 10.35 -6.89 6.18
CA MET A 1 10.42 -5.66 7.00
C MET A 1 9.04 -5.10 7.33
N ALA A 2 8.09 -5.05 6.39
CA ALA A 2 6.75 -4.49 6.63
C ALA A 2 5.92 -5.15 7.75
N TYR A 3 6.31 -6.34 8.25
CA TYR A 3 5.69 -6.95 9.43
C TYR A 3 5.82 -6.12 10.72
N LEU A 4 6.79 -5.20 10.81
CA LEU A 4 6.94 -4.29 11.97
C LEU A 4 5.94 -3.13 11.96
N ILE A 5 5.18 -2.95 10.87
CA ILE A 5 4.12 -1.94 10.80
C ILE A 5 2.85 -2.45 11.47
N ALA A 6 2.54 -3.75 11.31
CA ALA A 6 1.35 -4.37 11.87
C ALA A 6 1.23 -4.10 13.39
N PRO A 7 0.02 -3.81 13.90
CA PRO A 7 -1.27 -3.83 13.21
C PRO A 7 -1.66 -2.49 12.56
N ARG A 8 -0.76 -1.51 12.45
CA ARG A 8 -1.11 -0.20 11.88
C ARG A 8 -1.44 -0.32 10.38
N PRO A 9 -2.29 0.55 9.83
CA PRO A 9 -2.59 0.56 8.40
C PRO A 9 -1.33 0.70 7.52
N PHE A 10 -1.25 -0.06 6.43
CA PHE A 10 -0.08 -0.09 5.53
C PHE A 10 -0.49 -0.07 4.05
N MET A 11 -0.08 0.96 3.32
CA MET A 11 -0.37 1.12 1.89
C MET A 11 0.91 1.27 1.07
N VAL A 12 0.88 0.75 -0.16
CA VAL A 12 1.98 0.85 -1.14
C VAL A 12 1.46 1.50 -2.42
N GLU A 13 2.24 2.41 -3.01
CA GLU A 13 2.06 2.87 -4.40
C GLU A 13 3.14 2.24 -5.29
N ARG A 14 2.77 1.83 -6.51
CA ARG A 14 3.69 1.27 -7.49
C ARG A 14 3.44 1.82 -8.89
N GLY A 15 4.44 2.50 -9.45
CA GLY A 15 4.49 2.84 -10.87
C GLY A 15 5.05 1.71 -11.73
N HIS A 16 4.32 1.28 -12.76
CA HIS A 16 4.75 0.24 -13.71
C HIS A 16 6.07 0.58 -14.42
N HIS A 17 6.38 1.87 -14.59
CA HIS A 17 7.59 2.37 -15.23
C HIS A 17 8.61 2.93 -14.24
N ASP A 18 8.40 2.76 -12.93
CA ASP A 18 9.39 3.17 -11.93
C ASP A 18 10.58 2.19 -11.94
N GLY A 19 11.73 2.67 -12.43
CA GLY A 19 12.96 1.90 -12.58
C GLY A 19 13.65 1.51 -11.27
N VAL A 20 13.16 1.93 -10.10
CA VAL A 20 13.69 1.50 -8.79
C VAL A 20 13.38 0.03 -8.50
N GLY A 21 12.31 -0.52 -9.07
CA GLY A 21 11.90 -1.91 -8.89
C GLY A 21 11.07 -2.44 -10.06
N ILE A 22 10.70 -3.72 -10.00
CA ILE A 22 9.76 -4.33 -10.95
C ILE A 22 8.49 -4.76 -10.23
N ASP A 23 7.37 -4.84 -10.96
CA ASP A 23 6.06 -5.12 -10.39
C ASP A 23 6.04 -6.45 -9.64
N GLU A 24 6.71 -7.46 -10.18
CA GLU A 24 6.76 -8.80 -9.60
C GLU A 24 7.38 -8.79 -8.22
N TRP A 25 8.45 -8.03 -8.01
CA TRP A 25 9.12 -7.95 -6.72
C TRP A 25 8.29 -7.18 -5.70
N VAL A 26 7.73 -6.04 -6.12
CA VAL A 26 6.87 -5.22 -5.24
C VAL A 26 5.60 -5.99 -4.86
N ALA A 27 4.94 -6.63 -5.82
CA ALA A 27 3.76 -7.43 -5.59
C ALA A 27 4.06 -8.66 -4.71
N PHE A 28 5.21 -9.32 -4.91
CA PHE A 28 5.60 -10.46 -4.09
C PHE A 28 5.83 -10.08 -2.62
N GLU A 29 6.56 -8.99 -2.37
CA GLU A 29 6.78 -8.51 -1.00
C GLU A 29 5.48 -8.00 -0.36
N TYR A 30 4.64 -7.28 -1.11
CA TYR A 30 3.32 -6.86 -0.64
C TYR A 30 2.41 -8.05 -0.32
N ALA A 31 2.43 -9.12 -1.12
CA ALA A 31 1.63 -10.32 -0.86
C ALA A 31 1.94 -10.96 0.50
N LYS A 32 3.20 -10.89 0.96
CA LYS A 32 3.58 -11.34 2.32
C LYS A 32 2.92 -10.50 3.40
N VAL A 33 2.83 -9.17 3.19
CA VAL A 33 2.12 -8.25 4.09
C VAL A 33 0.63 -8.57 4.11
N ARG A 34 0.00 -8.66 2.94
CA ARG A 34 -1.43 -8.96 2.83
C ARG A 34 -1.78 -10.30 3.47
N ARG A 35 -0.93 -11.31 3.35
CA ARG A 35 -1.09 -12.60 4.03
C ARG A 35 -1.04 -12.47 5.55
N LEU A 36 -0.10 -11.68 6.09
CA LEU A 36 -0.02 -11.41 7.53
C LEU A 36 -1.28 -10.69 8.03
N TYR A 37 -1.71 -9.63 7.35
CA TYR A 37 -2.90 -8.85 7.72
C TYR A 37 -4.18 -9.70 7.66
N ALA A 38 -4.30 -10.57 6.64
CA ALA A 38 -5.38 -11.54 6.56
C ALA A 38 -5.36 -12.55 7.72
N ALA A 39 -4.20 -13.08 8.10
CA ALA A 39 -4.07 -13.99 9.23
C ALA A 39 -4.42 -13.33 10.58
N LEU A 40 -4.24 -12.01 10.69
CA LEU A 40 -4.60 -11.20 11.86
C LEU A 40 -6.06 -10.74 11.85
N GLY A 41 -6.83 -11.01 10.79
CA GLY A 41 -8.22 -10.55 10.66
C GLY A 41 -8.38 -9.06 10.34
N ILE A 42 -7.32 -8.40 9.84
CA ILE A 42 -7.28 -6.97 9.51
C ILE A 42 -6.92 -6.73 8.03
N ALA A 43 -7.40 -7.60 7.14
CA ALA A 43 -7.07 -7.57 5.71
C ALA A 43 -7.46 -6.25 5.02
N ASP A 44 -8.43 -5.54 5.58
CA ASP A 44 -8.94 -4.23 5.15
C ASP A 44 -8.03 -3.06 5.55
N GLN A 45 -7.01 -3.28 6.39
CA GLN A 45 -6.05 -2.25 6.80
C GLN A 45 -4.79 -2.21 5.92
N THR A 46 -4.82 -2.85 4.76
CA THR A 46 -3.70 -2.79 3.82
C THR A 46 -4.16 -2.78 2.36
N GLU A 47 -3.47 -2.01 1.54
CA GLU A 47 -3.81 -1.79 0.14
C GLU A 47 -2.53 -1.59 -0.70
N ILE A 48 -2.60 -1.90 -2.00
CA ILE A 48 -1.58 -1.53 -2.97
C ILE A 48 -2.27 -0.89 -4.16
N GLU A 49 -1.76 0.25 -4.61
CA GLU A 49 -2.20 0.96 -5.80
C GLU A 49 -1.14 0.85 -6.89
N PHE A 50 -1.54 0.40 -8.07
CA PHE A 50 -0.69 0.40 -9.26
C PHE A 50 -1.09 1.58 -10.16
N LEU A 51 -0.09 2.28 -10.69
CA LEU A 51 -0.29 3.36 -11.65
C LEU A 51 0.54 3.14 -12.91
N ASP A 52 -0.03 3.56 -14.03
CA ASP A 52 0.65 3.60 -15.32
C ASP A 52 1.55 4.85 -15.39
N GLY A 53 2.72 4.75 -14.76
CA GLY A 53 3.63 5.88 -14.55
C GLY A 53 5.00 5.48 -14.02
N GLY A 54 5.91 6.45 -14.00
CA GLY A 54 7.30 6.29 -13.57
C GLY A 54 7.50 6.54 -12.07
N HIS A 55 8.67 7.06 -11.71
CA HIS A 55 9.02 7.42 -10.33
C HIS A 55 8.29 8.69 -9.89
N MET A 56 7.18 8.54 -9.16
CA MET A 56 6.35 9.64 -8.68
C MET A 56 5.52 9.26 -7.46
N ILE A 57 5.03 10.28 -6.75
CA ILE A 57 3.98 10.14 -5.73
C ILE A 57 2.63 10.37 -6.44
N PHE A 58 1.73 9.39 -6.41
CA PHE A 58 0.43 9.49 -7.07
C PHE A 58 -0.62 10.15 -6.17
N GLY A 59 -0.68 9.74 -4.90
CA GLY A 59 -1.46 10.39 -3.86
C GLY A 59 -2.97 10.17 -3.92
N ARG A 60 -3.55 9.68 -5.02
CA ARG A 60 -5.00 9.55 -5.16
C ARG A 60 -5.59 8.52 -4.20
N GLY A 61 -5.26 7.23 -4.35
CA GLY A 61 -5.73 6.19 -3.42
C GLY A 61 -5.15 6.40 -2.02
N THR A 62 -3.95 6.97 -1.92
CA THR A 62 -3.31 7.27 -0.64
C THR A 62 -4.11 8.26 0.20
N PHE A 63 -4.63 9.36 -0.37
CA PHE A 63 -5.47 10.29 0.42
C PHE A 63 -6.76 9.61 0.89
N ASP A 64 -7.42 8.82 0.04
CA ASP A 64 -8.61 8.06 0.43
C ASP A 64 -8.30 7.08 1.58
N PHE A 65 -7.17 6.39 1.52
CA PHE A 65 -6.68 5.52 2.58
C PHE A 65 -6.41 6.28 3.89
N LEU A 66 -5.75 7.43 3.81
CA LEU A 66 -5.46 8.27 4.98
C LEU A 66 -6.73 8.80 5.63
N HIS A 67 -7.71 9.27 4.85
CA HIS A 67 -9.01 9.71 5.36
C HIS A 67 -9.71 8.59 6.14
N ARG A 68 -9.73 7.36 5.61
CA ARG A 68 -10.34 6.20 6.29
C ARG A 68 -9.65 5.82 7.60
N HIS A 69 -8.32 5.92 7.65
CA HIS A 69 -7.53 5.34 8.74
C HIS A 69 -7.04 6.32 9.80
N LEU A 70 -7.05 7.63 9.52
CA LEU A 70 -6.60 8.68 10.45
C LEU A 70 -7.73 9.58 10.95
N ASP A 71 -8.98 9.31 10.57
CA ASP A 71 -10.13 10.18 10.84
C ASP A 71 -9.86 11.63 10.38
N TRP A 72 -9.19 11.76 9.24
CA TRP A 72 -8.80 13.06 8.68
C TRP A 72 -9.94 13.63 7.83
N PRO A 73 -10.34 14.90 8.01
CA PRO A 73 -11.46 15.49 7.27
C PRO A 73 -11.19 15.58 5.76
N GLN A 74 -12.19 15.25 4.94
CA GLN A 74 -12.19 15.49 3.50
C GLN A 74 -12.55 16.95 3.22
N HIS A 75 -11.76 17.64 2.39
CA HIS A 75 -11.97 19.04 2.01
C HIS A 75 -12.40 19.14 0.53
#